data_AF-A0A9Q1KTZ0-F1
#
_entry.id   AF-A0A9Q1KTZ0-F1
#
_cell.length_a   1.000
_cell.length_b   1.000
_cell.length_c   1.000
_cell.angle_alpha   90.00
_cell.angle_beta   90.00
_cell.angle_gamma   90.00
#
_symmetry.space_group_name_H-M   'P 1'
#
loop_
_entity.id
_entity.type
_entity.pdbx_description
1 polymer ?
#
loop_
_entity_poly.entity_id
_entity_poly.type
_entity_poly.pdbx_seq_one_letter_code
_entity_poly.pdbx_strand_id
1 'polypeptide(L)'
;MNFAGRTILRAGNFNLNLSSTLISLCKIHQGSTLFPSIFSKTISTHFQIGPSKRVNRRWATVMASSFKPEQARAPPALQLPTPPISKFKIALCQLSVTAYKEWNIAHARQAIQEAVGRGAKLVVLPEIWNSPYSNDSFPLYAEDIDAGGDASPSTAMLSEAARTLKVTIIGGSIPERFEDRLYNTCCVFDTEGKLIAKHRKIHLFDIDIPGKITFKESKTLTAGEAPTVVDTEVGRIGIGICYDIRFQELAMLYAARGAHLLCYPGAFNMTTGPLHWELLQRARAVDNQLYVATCSPARDAGAGYIAWGHSTLVGPFGEVLATTEHDEAIIIAEIDYSQIELRRANLPLEKQRRGDLYQLVDVQRSKSQ
;
A
#
# COMPACT_ATOMS: atom_id res chain seq x y z
N MET A 1 49.84 32.76 -39.64
CA MET A 1 48.97 32.91 -40.85
C MET A 1 47.57 32.49 -40.41
N ASN A 2 46.69 33.35 -39.88
CA ASN A 2 45.86 34.40 -40.54
C ASN A 2 45.14 33.84 -41.78
N PHE A 3 43.81 33.86 -41.96
CA PHE A 3 42.70 34.76 -41.57
C PHE A 3 41.45 33.92 -41.17
N ALA A 4 40.58 34.22 -40.20
CA ALA A 4 39.75 35.39 -39.89
C ALA A 4 38.59 35.66 -40.88
N GLY A 5 37.36 35.45 -40.40
CA GLY A 5 36.10 35.82 -41.06
C GLY A 5 34.94 35.86 -40.07
N ARG A 6 34.74 37.01 -39.41
CA ARG A 6 33.58 37.36 -38.57
C ARG A 6 32.41 37.75 -39.47
N THR A 7 31.19 37.36 -39.09
CA THR A 7 30.00 38.18 -39.36
C THR A 7 29.05 38.15 -38.16
N ILE A 8 28.79 39.35 -37.65
CA ILE A 8 27.84 39.77 -36.61
C ILE A 8 26.52 40.10 -37.30
N LEU A 9 25.37 39.94 -36.63
CA LEU A 9 24.13 40.77 -36.67
C LEU A 9 23.00 39.97 -35.99
N ARG A 10 22.57 40.30 -34.77
CA ARG A 10 21.66 41.37 -34.30
C ARG A 10 20.29 40.78 -33.91
N ALA A 11 19.97 40.94 -32.64
CA ALA A 11 18.64 40.74 -32.07
C ALA A 11 17.64 41.72 -32.68
N GLY A 12 16.45 41.22 -33.03
CA GLY A 12 15.32 42.00 -33.51
C GLY A 12 14.09 41.72 -32.64
N ASN A 13 13.71 42.72 -31.85
CA ASN A 13 12.39 42.82 -31.22
C ASN A 13 11.29 42.80 -32.29
N PHE A 14 10.23 42.01 -32.06
CA PHE A 14 8.94 42.23 -32.72
C PHE A 14 7.84 42.37 -31.67
N ASN A 15 7.49 43.63 -31.42
CA ASN A 15 6.18 44.05 -30.94
C ASN A 15 5.21 43.96 -32.12
N LEU A 16 4.05 43.33 -31.94
CA LEU A 16 2.87 43.61 -32.75
C LEU A 16 1.63 43.50 -31.85
N ASN A 17 0.91 44.61 -31.81
CA ASN A 17 -0.31 44.87 -31.08
C ASN A 17 -1.42 45.14 -32.12
N LEU A 18 -2.69 44.98 -31.68
CA LEU A 18 -3.97 45.31 -32.36
C LEU A 18 -4.52 44.23 -33.32
N SER A 19 -5.64 43.58 -32.94
CA SER A 19 -7.05 43.99 -33.24
C SER A 19 -7.48 43.29 -34.54
N SER A 20 -8.60 42.61 -34.72
CA SER A 20 -9.97 42.58 -34.17
C SER A 20 -10.64 41.40 -34.90
N THR A 21 -11.56 40.62 -34.33
CA THR A 21 -13.05 40.63 -34.53
C THR A 21 -13.41 39.16 -34.21
N LEU A 22 -14.33 38.76 -33.33
CA LEU A 22 -15.77 39.01 -33.34
C LEU A 22 -16.31 38.71 -31.93
N ILE A 23 -16.99 39.72 -31.41
CA ILE A 23 -17.79 39.72 -30.18
C ILE A 23 -19.18 39.17 -30.54
N SER A 24 -19.73 38.28 -29.72
CA SER A 24 -21.17 38.11 -29.59
C SER A 24 -21.56 38.21 -28.11
N LEU A 25 -22.37 39.23 -27.85
CA LEU A 25 -22.93 39.65 -26.56
C LEU A 25 -24.29 38.99 -26.35
N CYS A 26 -24.60 38.64 -25.09
CA CYS A 26 -25.90 38.87 -24.45
C CYS A 26 -25.74 38.68 -22.93
N LYS A 27 -25.47 39.74 -22.14
CA LYS A 27 -26.44 40.55 -21.34
C LYS A 27 -27.42 39.70 -20.54
N ILE A 28 -27.21 39.54 -19.23
CA ILE A 28 -27.71 40.39 -18.12
C ILE A 28 -29.24 40.49 -18.10
N HIS A 29 -29.85 39.86 -17.09
CA HIS A 29 -31.06 40.36 -16.45
C HIS A 29 -30.92 40.25 -14.92
N GLN A 30 -30.69 41.39 -14.28
CA GLN A 30 -31.10 41.63 -12.91
C GLN A 30 -32.59 42.01 -12.94
N GLY A 31 -33.37 41.43 -12.03
CA GLY A 31 -34.79 41.73 -11.82
C GLY A 31 -35.07 41.71 -10.33
N SER A 32 -35.33 42.90 -9.80
CA SER A 32 -35.62 43.28 -8.42
C SER A 32 -37.07 43.01 -8.01
N THR A 33 -37.29 42.53 -6.78
CA THR A 33 -38.46 42.81 -5.93
C THR A 33 -38.04 42.60 -4.46
N LEU A 34 -37.62 43.64 -3.73
CA LEU A 34 -38.42 44.47 -2.81
C LEU A 34 -39.34 43.65 -1.87
N PHE A 35 -39.02 43.59 -0.56
CA PHE A 35 -39.92 43.93 0.56
C PHE A 35 -39.10 44.08 1.88
N PRO A 36 -39.52 44.93 2.83
CA PRO A 36 -38.64 45.63 3.77
C PRO A 36 -38.59 45.02 5.17
N SER A 37 -37.53 45.38 5.89
CA SER A 37 -37.42 45.28 7.34
C SER A 37 -38.42 46.23 8.04
N ILE A 38 -39.29 45.69 8.90
CA ILE A 38 -40.08 46.48 9.86
C ILE A 38 -39.94 45.90 11.27
N PHE A 39 -39.81 46.85 12.20
CA PHE A 39 -39.65 46.77 13.64
C PHE A 39 -40.64 45.85 14.39
N SER A 40 -40.12 45.30 15.49
CA SER A 40 -40.72 45.16 16.84
C SER A 40 -42.22 45.43 16.98
N LYS A 41 -42.95 44.40 17.44
CA LYS A 41 -44.05 44.54 18.41
C LYS A 41 -44.32 43.21 19.12
N THR A 42 -44.09 43.23 20.42
CA THR A 42 -44.48 42.23 21.41
C THR A 42 -45.99 42.04 21.41
N ILE A 43 -46.47 40.79 21.27
CA ILE A 43 -47.84 40.41 21.62
C ILE A 43 -47.74 39.21 22.57
N SER A 44 -48.10 39.48 23.82
CA SER A 44 -48.34 38.48 24.87
C SER A 44 -49.68 37.80 24.57
N THR A 45 -49.67 36.49 24.34
CA THR A 45 -50.86 35.65 24.43
C THR A 45 -50.62 34.58 25.49
N HIS A 46 -51.33 34.72 26.60
CA HIS A 46 -51.44 33.74 27.67
C HIS A 46 -52.11 32.47 27.15
N PHE A 47 -51.40 31.34 27.19
CA PHE A 47 -52.00 30.01 27.13
C PHE A 47 -51.77 29.31 28.47
N GLN A 48 -52.85 29.13 29.24
CA GLN A 48 -52.85 28.26 30.41
C GLN A 48 -52.80 26.80 29.94
N ILE A 49 -51.80 26.06 30.41
CA ILE A 49 -51.71 24.60 30.24
C ILE A 49 -51.84 23.98 31.64
N GLY A 50 -52.89 23.17 31.83
CA GLY A 50 -53.15 22.41 33.04
C GLY A 50 -52.11 21.30 33.30
N PRO A 51 -52.19 20.61 34.46
CA PRO A 51 -51.11 19.75 34.93
C PRO A 51 -50.99 18.49 34.07
N SER A 52 -49.95 18.44 33.26
CA SER A 52 -49.54 17.24 32.52
C SER A 52 -48.77 16.30 33.46
N LYS A 53 -49.18 15.03 33.43
CA LYS A 53 -48.69 13.91 34.26
C LYS A 53 -47.17 13.79 34.17
N ARG A 54 -46.53 13.53 35.32
CA ARG A 54 -45.11 13.12 35.42
C ARG A 54 -44.86 11.92 34.50
N VAL A 55 -44.29 12.17 33.32
CA VAL A 55 -43.63 11.13 32.53
C VAL A 55 -42.29 10.87 33.20
N ASN A 56 -42.14 9.63 33.65
CA ASN A 56 -40.96 9.12 34.33
C ASN A 56 -39.72 9.35 33.45
N ARG A 57 -38.83 10.27 33.83
CA ARG A 57 -37.48 10.39 33.26
C ARG A 57 -36.66 9.18 33.71
N ARG A 58 -36.83 8.07 33.01
CA ARG A 58 -35.93 6.90 33.03
C ARG A 58 -35.62 6.50 31.58
N TRP A 59 -34.93 7.40 30.87
CA TRP A 59 -34.26 7.07 29.62
C TRP A 59 -32.91 7.78 29.60
N ALA A 60 -32.05 7.34 30.50
CA ALA A 60 -30.62 7.55 30.41
C ALA A 60 -29.95 6.33 31.05
N THR A 61 -29.02 5.71 30.32
CA THR A 61 -28.18 4.55 30.72
C THR A 61 -28.75 3.14 30.46
N VAL A 62 -28.86 2.76 29.17
CA VAL A 62 -28.96 1.38 28.65
C VAL A 62 -28.31 1.46 27.26
N MET A 63 -27.20 0.83 26.86
CA MET A 63 -26.32 -0.22 27.37
C MET A 63 -24.86 0.19 27.05
N ALA A 64 -23.91 0.03 27.97
CA ALA A 64 -22.58 -0.35 27.52
C ALA A 64 -22.75 -1.71 26.81
N SER A 65 -22.36 -1.80 25.54
CA SER A 65 -22.71 -2.94 24.68
C SER A 65 -22.41 -4.26 25.40
N SER A 66 -23.41 -5.11 25.58
CA SER A 66 -23.29 -6.42 26.24
C SER A 66 -22.50 -7.45 25.42
N PHE A 67 -21.96 -7.04 24.27
CA PHE A 67 -21.25 -7.89 23.35
C PHE A 67 -19.77 -7.86 23.68
N LYS A 68 -19.15 -9.04 23.63
CA LYS A 68 -17.76 -9.32 23.98
C LYS A 68 -16.89 -9.25 22.71
N PRO A 69 -16.25 -8.10 22.39
CA PRO A 69 -15.54 -7.94 21.12
C PRO A 69 -14.34 -8.88 21.00
N GLU A 70 -13.80 -9.35 22.13
CA GLU A 70 -12.77 -10.38 22.19
C GLU A 70 -13.21 -11.69 21.53
N GLN A 71 -14.52 -11.96 21.44
CA GLN A 71 -15.06 -13.13 20.75
C GLN A 71 -15.07 -12.96 19.23
N ALA A 72 -14.83 -11.76 18.69
CA ALA A 72 -14.82 -11.52 17.25
C ALA A 72 -13.58 -12.07 16.55
N ARG A 73 -12.59 -12.56 17.31
CA ARG A 73 -11.37 -13.17 16.81
C ARG A 73 -11.08 -14.44 17.61
N ALA A 74 -10.83 -15.54 16.92
CA ALA A 74 -10.42 -16.80 17.51
C ALA A 74 -9.09 -17.26 16.89
N PRO A 75 -7.96 -17.24 17.62
CA PRO A 75 -7.83 -16.80 19.01
C PRO A 75 -8.00 -15.27 19.17
N PRO A 76 -8.07 -14.75 20.41
CA PRO A 76 -8.05 -13.31 20.67
C PRO A 76 -6.84 -12.62 20.04
N ALA A 77 -6.93 -11.34 19.69
CA ALA A 77 -5.82 -10.62 19.08
C ALA A 77 -4.57 -10.62 19.99
N LEU A 78 -3.38 -10.71 19.39
CA LEU A 78 -2.13 -10.51 20.12
C LEU A 78 -2.04 -9.06 20.58
N GLN A 79 -1.46 -8.86 21.76
CA GLN A 79 -1.09 -7.52 22.19
C GLN A 79 -0.12 -6.94 21.17
N LEU A 80 -0.34 -5.68 20.81
CA LEU A 80 0.55 -4.95 19.90
C LEU A 80 1.93 -4.86 20.56
N PRO A 81 2.98 -5.41 19.92
CA PRO A 81 4.32 -5.25 20.45
C PRO A 81 4.74 -3.78 20.33
N THR A 82 5.53 -3.28 21.29
CA THR A 82 6.12 -1.96 21.14
C THR A 82 7.16 -2.02 20.01
N PRO A 83 7.01 -1.23 18.93
CA PRO A 83 7.99 -1.22 17.86
C PRO A 83 9.31 -0.62 18.38
N PRO A 84 10.48 -1.13 17.97
CA PRO A 84 11.76 -0.62 18.47
C PRO A 84 12.00 0.86 18.15
N ILE A 85 11.43 1.35 17.05
CA ILE A 85 11.36 2.77 16.69
C ILE A 85 9.92 3.15 16.33
N SER A 86 9.50 4.37 16.69
CA SER A 86 8.13 4.86 16.49
C SER A 86 7.95 5.73 15.25
N LYS A 87 9.03 6.36 14.76
CA LYS A 87 9.06 7.17 13.53
C LYS A 87 10.27 6.81 12.68
N PHE A 88 10.07 6.61 11.38
CA PHE A 88 11.14 6.28 10.45
C PHE A 88 10.74 6.50 9.00
N LYS A 89 11.72 6.53 8.10
CA LYS A 89 11.49 6.61 6.66
C LYS A 89 11.43 5.22 6.03
N ILE A 90 10.40 4.99 5.22
CA ILE A 90 10.28 3.84 4.31
C ILE A 90 10.58 4.28 2.88
N ALA A 91 11.24 3.41 2.12
CA ALA A 91 11.44 3.56 0.69
C ALA A 91 10.68 2.49 -0.09
N LEU A 92 9.93 2.90 -1.12
CA LEU A 92 9.34 2.00 -2.11
C LEU A 92 10.09 2.18 -3.43
N CYS A 93 10.78 1.15 -3.88
CA CYS A 93 11.60 1.19 -5.08
C CYS A 93 10.81 0.61 -6.26
N GLN A 94 10.16 1.48 -7.03
CA GLN A 94 9.49 1.09 -8.27
C GLN A 94 10.52 0.87 -9.36
N LEU A 95 10.95 -0.36 -9.58
CA LEU A 95 12.06 -0.70 -10.47
C LEU A 95 11.58 -1.04 -11.89
N SER A 96 12.32 -0.60 -12.91
CA SER A 96 12.24 -1.23 -14.23
C SER A 96 12.79 -2.66 -14.14
N VAL A 97 12.09 -3.62 -14.76
CA VAL A 97 12.48 -5.03 -14.75
C VAL A 97 12.73 -5.49 -16.19
N THR A 98 13.87 -6.13 -16.41
CA THR A 98 14.30 -6.63 -17.72
C THR A 98 14.39 -8.15 -17.75
N ALA A 99 14.71 -8.72 -18.91
CA ALA A 99 15.05 -10.14 -19.04
C ALA A 99 16.46 -10.48 -18.53
N TYR A 100 17.30 -9.51 -18.17
CA TYR A 100 18.66 -9.76 -17.71
C TYR A 100 18.72 -9.75 -16.18
N LYS A 101 18.73 -10.95 -15.58
CA LYS A 101 18.70 -11.12 -14.11
C LYS A 101 19.83 -10.36 -13.41
N GLU A 102 21.05 -10.46 -13.92
CA GLU A 102 22.23 -9.82 -13.34
C GLU A 102 22.09 -8.30 -13.34
N TRP A 103 21.50 -7.74 -14.41
CA TRP A 103 21.19 -6.32 -14.48
C TRP A 103 20.14 -5.95 -13.44
N ASN A 104 19.04 -6.71 -13.32
CA ASN A 104 17.99 -6.45 -12.34
C ASN A 104 18.55 -6.47 -10.90
N ILE A 105 19.44 -7.43 -10.58
CA ILE A 105 20.11 -7.55 -9.27
C ILE A 105 21.02 -6.35 -8.99
N ALA A 106 21.86 -5.96 -9.96
CA ALA A 106 22.71 -4.79 -9.82
C ALA A 106 21.90 -3.50 -9.66
N HIS A 107 20.80 -3.38 -10.41
CA HIS A 107 19.91 -2.23 -10.39
C HIS A 107 19.16 -2.10 -9.06
N ALA A 108 18.59 -3.20 -8.57
CA ALA A 108 17.95 -3.24 -7.24
C ALA A 108 18.93 -2.85 -6.12
N ARG A 109 20.19 -3.29 -6.20
CA ARG A 109 21.25 -2.88 -5.24
C ARG A 109 21.45 -1.36 -5.25
N GLN A 110 21.53 -0.74 -6.44
CA GLN A 110 21.70 0.71 -6.56
C GLN A 110 20.50 1.47 -5.98
N ALA A 111 19.28 1.01 -6.25
CA ALA A 111 18.08 1.60 -5.70
C ALA A 111 18.04 1.52 -4.16
N ILE A 112 18.42 0.37 -3.58
CA ILE A 112 18.54 0.21 -2.12
C ILE A 112 19.57 1.20 -1.54
N GLN A 113 20.74 1.34 -2.20
CA GLN A 113 21.78 2.27 -1.77
C GLN A 113 21.28 3.72 -1.80
N GLU A 114 20.59 4.14 -2.86
CA GLU A 114 19.99 5.47 -2.96
C GLU A 114 18.96 5.71 -1.85
N ALA A 115 18.06 4.74 -1.64
CA ALA A 115 17.02 4.81 -0.62
C ALA A 115 17.63 5.00 0.78
N VAL A 116 18.66 4.22 1.13
CA VAL A 116 19.37 4.35 2.41
C VAL A 116 20.12 5.69 2.49
N GLY A 117 20.74 6.14 1.40
CA GLY A 117 21.38 7.46 1.32
C GLY A 117 20.39 8.62 1.59
N ARG A 118 19.10 8.41 1.29
CA ARG A 118 18.00 9.35 1.58
C ARG A 118 17.37 9.14 2.97
N GLY A 119 17.96 8.26 3.79
CA GLY A 119 17.62 8.04 5.19
C GLY A 119 16.59 6.94 5.46
N ALA A 120 16.28 6.08 4.48
CA ALA A 120 15.36 4.97 4.69
C ALA A 120 15.88 3.98 5.74
N LYS A 121 14.99 3.51 6.61
CA LYS A 121 15.23 2.41 7.57
C LYS A 121 14.55 1.11 7.17
N LEU A 122 13.55 1.21 6.28
CA LEU A 122 12.87 0.09 5.64
C LEU A 122 12.88 0.32 4.13
N VAL A 123 13.28 -0.68 3.35
CA VAL A 123 13.21 -0.65 1.89
C VAL A 123 12.29 -1.77 1.42
N VAL A 124 11.41 -1.47 0.46
CA VAL A 124 10.51 -2.45 -0.17
C VAL A 124 10.82 -2.51 -1.67
N LEU A 125 11.06 -3.71 -2.17
CA LEU A 125 11.20 -4.00 -3.60
C LEU A 125 9.88 -4.53 -4.18
N PRO A 126 9.73 -4.54 -5.52
CA PRO A 126 8.46 -4.95 -6.15
C PRO A 126 8.32 -6.47 -6.31
N GLU A 127 7.13 -6.93 -6.72
CA GLU A 127 6.88 -8.33 -7.06
C GLU A 127 7.69 -8.76 -8.30
N ILE A 128 8.29 -9.95 -8.25
CA ILE A 128 9.08 -10.58 -9.32
C ILE A 128 10.07 -9.57 -9.95
N TRP A 129 10.87 -8.93 -9.10
CA TRP A 129 11.75 -7.85 -9.53
C TRP A 129 13.01 -8.34 -10.25
N ASN A 130 13.36 -9.63 -10.12
CA ASN A 130 14.58 -10.20 -10.68
C ASN A 130 14.41 -10.79 -12.09
N SER A 131 13.18 -10.83 -12.63
CA SER A 131 12.90 -11.46 -13.94
C SER A 131 11.59 -10.98 -14.56
N PRO A 132 11.33 -11.22 -15.86
CA PRO A 132 10.02 -10.94 -16.45
C PRO A 132 8.89 -11.72 -15.78
N TYR A 133 7.73 -11.09 -15.63
CA TYR A 133 6.55 -11.71 -15.04
C TYR A 133 5.79 -12.55 -16.09
N SER A 134 6.14 -13.83 -16.23
CA SER A 134 5.42 -14.77 -17.09
C SER A 134 5.60 -16.23 -16.66
N ASN A 135 4.62 -17.08 -16.97
CA ASN A 135 4.66 -18.52 -16.70
C ASN A 135 5.86 -19.23 -17.34
N ASP A 136 6.34 -18.75 -18.50
CA ASP A 136 7.51 -19.31 -19.17
C ASP A 136 8.82 -18.87 -18.51
N SER A 137 8.83 -17.69 -17.88
CA SER A 137 10.01 -17.17 -17.18
C SER A 137 10.18 -17.82 -15.81
N PHE A 138 9.11 -18.03 -15.05
CA PHE A 138 9.24 -18.48 -13.65
C PHE A 138 10.17 -19.70 -13.46
N PRO A 139 10.10 -20.78 -14.25
CA PRO A 139 11.00 -21.92 -14.09
C PRO A 139 12.47 -21.61 -14.43
N LEU A 140 12.71 -20.74 -15.42
CA LEU A 140 14.05 -20.39 -15.89
C LEU A 140 14.78 -19.47 -14.92
N TYR A 141 14.04 -18.56 -14.28
CA TYR A 141 14.59 -17.56 -13.37
C TYR A 141 14.49 -17.97 -11.90
N ALA A 142 13.85 -19.10 -11.59
CA ALA A 142 13.70 -19.55 -10.22
C ALA A 142 15.03 -19.84 -9.53
N GLU A 143 15.12 -19.46 -8.27
CA GLU A 143 16.30 -19.61 -7.42
C GLU A 143 16.00 -20.51 -6.23
N ASP A 144 16.99 -21.31 -5.81
CA ASP A 144 16.90 -22.10 -4.58
C ASP A 144 17.38 -21.23 -3.41
N ILE A 145 16.40 -20.62 -2.75
CA ILE A 145 16.62 -19.69 -1.63
C ILE A 145 17.27 -20.41 -0.43
N ASP A 146 16.95 -21.68 -0.22
CA ASP A 146 17.41 -22.43 0.94
C ASP A 146 18.86 -22.94 0.74
N ALA A 147 19.26 -23.22 -0.50
CA ALA A 147 20.65 -23.49 -0.86
C ALA A 147 21.55 -22.24 -0.74
N GLY A 148 21.01 -21.04 -0.98
CA GLY A 148 21.72 -19.77 -0.85
C GLY A 148 22.89 -19.60 -1.83
N GLY A 149 23.73 -18.58 -1.60
CA GLY A 149 24.92 -18.31 -2.42
C GLY A 149 24.59 -18.17 -3.90
N ASP A 150 25.33 -18.89 -4.76
CA ASP A 150 25.16 -18.87 -6.22
C ASP A 150 23.84 -19.51 -6.69
N ALA A 151 23.18 -20.32 -5.84
CA ALA A 151 21.87 -20.89 -6.14
C ALA A 151 20.73 -19.88 -5.94
N SER A 152 20.99 -18.79 -5.19
CA SER A 152 20.10 -17.64 -5.06
C SER A 152 20.85 -16.31 -5.01
N PRO A 153 21.40 -15.85 -6.14
CA PRO A 153 22.14 -14.58 -6.20
C PRO A 153 21.27 -13.38 -5.83
N SER A 154 19.95 -13.44 -6.06
CA SER A 154 19.03 -12.37 -5.68
C SER A 154 18.96 -12.21 -4.16
N THR A 155 18.80 -13.30 -3.41
CA THR A 155 18.73 -13.25 -1.94
C THR A 155 20.08 -13.01 -1.29
N ALA A 156 21.17 -13.54 -1.87
CA ALA A 156 22.53 -13.24 -1.45
C ALA A 156 22.85 -11.73 -1.55
N MET A 157 22.42 -11.09 -2.65
CA MET A 157 22.55 -9.63 -2.83
C MET A 157 21.79 -8.87 -1.73
N LEU A 158 20.53 -9.25 -1.46
CA LEU A 158 19.70 -8.58 -0.46
C LEU A 158 20.25 -8.73 0.97
N SER A 159 20.70 -9.93 1.33
CA SER A 159 21.38 -10.20 2.60
C SER A 159 22.61 -9.30 2.79
N GLU A 160 23.47 -9.24 1.77
CA GLU A 160 24.67 -8.41 1.79
C GLU A 160 24.34 -6.92 1.89
N ALA A 161 23.37 -6.45 1.12
CA ALA A 161 22.93 -5.06 1.12
C ALA A 161 22.36 -4.65 2.48
N ALA A 162 21.48 -5.48 3.07
CA ALA A 162 20.87 -5.23 4.37
C ALA A 162 21.93 -5.13 5.48
N ARG A 163 22.89 -6.07 5.51
CA ARG A 163 24.00 -6.09 6.48
C ARG A 163 24.91 -4.87 6.36
N THR A 164 25.32 -4.54 5.14
CA THR A 164 26.31 -3.48 4.87
C THR A 164 25.70 -2.09 5.04
N LEU A 165 24.43 -1.91 4.65
CA LEU A 165 23.73 -0.62 4.73
C LEU A 165 22.95 -0.45 6.04
N LYS A 166 22.88 -1.47 6.90
CA LYS A 166 22.16 -1.47 8.17
C LYS A 166 20.70 -1.04 8.02
N VAL A 167 20.01 -1.73 7.12
CA VAL A 167 18.61 -1.46 6.74
C VAL A 167 17.79 -2.74 6.73
N THR A 168 16.53 -2.68 7.15
CA THR A 168 15.57 -3.78 6.98
C THR A 168 15.08 -3.78 5.53
N ILE A 169 15.05 -4.94 4.88
CA ILE A 169 14.62 -5.07 3.48
C ILE A 169 13.45 -6.04 3.37
N ILE A 170 12.32 -5.55 2.85
CA ILE A 170 11.28 -6.38 2.26
C ILE A 170 11.69 -6.63 0.81
N GLY A 171 12.24 -7.81 0.55
CA GLY A 171 12.92 -8.17 -0.70
C GLY A 171 12.01 -8.34 -1.91
N GLY A 172 10.85 -7.68 -1.95
CA GLY A 172 9.89 -7.83 -3.03
C GLY A 172 9.48 -9.27 -3.18
N SER A 173 9.40 -9.79 -4.41
CA SER A 173 9.41 -11.24 -4.58
C SER A 173 10.26 -11.69 -5.76
N ILE A 174 10.63 -12.97 -5.75
CA ILE A 174 11.30 -13.67 -6.84
C ILE A 174 10.62 -15.03 -7.07
N PRO A 175 10.78 -15.66 -8.25
CA PRO A 175 10.44 -17.06 -8.41
C PRO A 175 11.39 -17.91 -7.55
N GLU A 176 10.85 -18.69 -6.63
CA GLU A 176 11.58 -19.63 -5.78
C GLU A 176 11.43 -21.04 -6.35
N ARG A 177 12.52 -21.79 -6.39
CA ARG A 177 12.50 -23.23 -6.57
C ARG A 177 12.69 -23.91 -5.23
N PHE A 178 11.80 -24.83 -4.91
CA PHE A 178 11.94 -25.71 -3.76
C PHE A 178 11.47 -27.09 -4.17
N GLU A 179 12.42 -28.03 -4.23
CA GLU A 179 12.21 -29.36 -4.80
C GLU A 179 11.68 -29.27 -6.25
N ASP A 180 10.58 -29.95 -6.55
CA ASP A 180 9.91 -29.95 -7.87
C ASP A 180 8.93 -28.78 -8.05
N ARG A 181 8.76 -27.94 -7.03
CA ARG A 181 7.77 -26.85 -7.01
C ARG A 181 8.39 -25.48 -7.21
N LEU A 182 7.57 -24.59 -7.74
CA LEU A 182 7.87 -23.18 -7.90
C LEU A 182 6.93 -22.33 -7.07
N TYR A 183 7.44 -21.25 -6.49
CA TYR A 183 6.65 -20.31 -5.69
C TYR A 183 6.97 -18.86 -6.08
N ASN A 184 6.05 -17.95 -5.80
CA ASN A 184 6.32 -16.51 -5.83
C ASN A 184 6.60 -16.07 -4.38
N THR A 185 7.85 -15.71 -4.10
CA THR A 185 8.36 -15.68 -2.72
C THR A 185 8.99 -14.35 -2.36
N CYS A 186 8.49 -13.76 -1.28
CA CYS A 186 9.04 -12.57 -0.64
C CYS A 186 9.92 -12.94 0.54
N CYS A 187 11.18 -12.52 0.50
CA CYS A 187 12.14 -12.67 1.59
C CYS A 187 12.26 -11.37 2.38
N VAL A 188 12.39 -11.47 3.70
CA VAL A 188 12.63 -10.32 4.59
C VAL A 188 13.98 -10.46 5.26
N PHE A 189 14.80 -9.41 5.17
CA PHE A 189 16.14 -9.37 5.76
C PHE A 189 16.21 -8.32 6.86
N ASP A 190 16.81 -8.69 7.99
CA ASP A 190 17.11 -7.77 9.09
C ASP A 190 18.38 -6.94 8.83
N THR A 191 18.72 -6.04 9.75
CA THR A 191 19.89 -5.16 9.62
C THR A 191 21.24 -5.87 9.77
N GLU A 192 21.24 -7.16 10.13
CA GLU A 192 22.41 -8.04 10.13
C GLU A 192 22.55 -8.84 8.83
N GLY A 193 21.57 -8.72 7.93
CA GLY A 193 21.51 -9.45 6.67
C GLY A 193 20.92 -10.86 6.80
N LYS A 194 20.35 -11.21 7.95
CA LYS A 194 19.74 -12.53 8.16
C LYS A 194 18.36 -12.56 7.51
N LEU A 195 18.07 -13.66 6.82
CA LEU A 195 16.72 -13.98 6.36
C LEU A 195 15.83 -14.29 7.57
N ILE A 196 14.94 -13.36 7.93
CA ILE A 196 14.08 -13.47 9.11
C ILE A 196 12.64 -13.89 8.77
N ALA A 197 12.24 -13.80 7.50
CA ALA A 197 10.99 -14.39 7.03
C ALA A 197 11.02 -14.72 5.54
N LYS A 198 10.25 -15.75 5.17
CA LYS A 198 9.96 -16.16 3.79
C LYS A 198 8.44 -16.28 3.64
N HIS A 199 7.85 -15.47 2.76
CA HIS A 199 6.42 -15.48 2.46
C HIS A 199 6.20 -15.96 1.03
N ARG A 200 5.58 -17.12 0.86
CA ARG A 200 5.12 -17.62 -0.42
C ARG A 200 3.70 -17.10 -0.67
N LYS A 201 3.45 -16.50 -1.83
CA LYS A 201 2.15 -15.94 -2.23
C LYS A 201 1.03 -16.95 -2.00
N ILE A 202 0.06 -16.60 -1.18
CA ILE A 202 -1.00 -17.53 -0.76
C ILE A 202 -2.07 -17.62 -1.84
N HIS A 203 -2.48 -16.47 -2.38
CA HIS A 203 -3.52 -16.40 -3.40
C HIS A 203 -2.89 -16.17 -4.77
N LEU A 204 -2.84 -17.24 -5.58
CA LEU A 204 -2.32 -17.17 -6.94
C LEU A 204 -3.25 -16.36 -7.85
N PHE A 205 -2.66 -15.61 -8.77
CA PHE A 205 -3.35 -14.76 -9.73
C PHE A 205 -3.89 -15.57 -10.90
N ASP A 206 -5.08 -16.13 -10.68
CA ASP A 206 -5.86 -16.85 -11.68
C ASP A 206 -7.08 -16.00 -12.06
N ILE A 207 -6.97 -15.28 -13.18
CA ILE A 207 -8.07 -14.46 -13.72
C ILE A 207 -8.29 -14.74 -15.20
N ASP A 208 -9.54 -14.59 -15.61
CA ASP A 208 -9.95 -14.59 -17.00
C ASP A 208 -10.97 -13.48 -17.21
N ILE A 209 -10.52 -12.37 -17.80
CA ILE A 209 -11.36 -11.22 -18.14
C ILE A 209 -11.44 -11.19 -19.67
N PRO A 210 -12.55 -11.67 -20.26
CA PRO A 210 -12.70 -11.81 -21.70
C PRO A 210 -12.35 -10.52 -22.46
N GLY A 211 -11.47 -10.65 -23.45
CA GLY A 211 -11.02 -9.54 -24.30
C GLY A 211 -10.09 -8.53 -23.62
N LYS A 212 -9.65 -8.77 -22.38
CA LYS A 212 -8.73 -7.86 -21.66
C LYS A 212 -7.48 -8.56 -21.16
N ILE A 213 -7.62 -9.52 -20.23
CA ILE A 213 -6.48 -10.22 -19.65
C ILE A 213 -6.89 -11.61 -19.16
N THR A 214 -6.11 -12.60 -19.53
CA THR A 214 -6.18 -13.95 -18.99
C THR A 214 -4.79 -14.29 -18.46
N PHE A 215 -4.70 -14.58 -17.17
CA PHE A 215 -3.44 -15.01 -16.54
C PHE A 215 -3.75 -16.08 -15.51
N LYS A 216 -2.97 -17.15 -15.49
CA LYS A 216 -3.15 -18.27 -14.57
C LYS A 216 -1.80 -18.64 -13.97
N GLU A 217 -1.44 -18.00 -12.85
CA GLU A 217 -0.20 -18.30 -12.11
C GLU A 217 -0.15 -19.77 -11.70
N SER A 218 -1.29 -20.38 -11.35
CA SER A 218 -1.36 -21.78 -10.89
C SER A 218 -1.00 -22.83 -11.94
N LYS A 219 -0.79 -22.43 -13.21
CA LYS A 219 -0.22 -23.32 -14.23
C LYS A 219 1.24 -23.67 -13.94
N THR A 220 1.96 -22.78 -13.25
CA THR A 220 3.40 -22.90 -13.05
C THR A 220 3.79 -22.79 -11.57
N LEU A 221 3.10 -21.93 -10.81
CA LEU A 221 3.41 -21.66 -9.42
C LEU A 221 2.51 -22.45 -8.46
N THR A 222 3.04 -22.71 -7.27
CA THR A 222 2.36 -23.32 -6.13
C THR A 222 2.03 -22.25 -5.11
N ALA A 223 0.84 -22.36 -4.49
CA ALA A 223 0.41 -21.46 -3.43
C ALA A 223 1.22 -21.67 -2.15
N GLY A 224 1.46 -20.59 -1.42
CA GLY A 224 1.94 -20.64 -0.05
C GLY A 224 0.89 -21.17 0.93
N GLU A 225 1.34 -21.69 2.06
CA GLU A 225 0.50 -22.43 3.01
C GLU A 225 0.23 -21.67 4.32
N ALA A 226 0.85 -20.51 4.53
CA ALA A 226 0.76 -19.80 5.79
C ALA A 226 0.84 -18.26 5.64
N PRO A 227 0.02 -17.50 6.37
CA PRO A 227 0.20 -16.06 6.57
C PRO A 227 1.55 -15.75 7.24
N THR A 228 2.25 -14.71 6.77
CA THR A 228 3.57 -14.33 7.28
C THR A 228 3.52 -13.00 8.02
N VAL A 229 3.90 -13.02 9.29
CA VAL A 229 4.09 -11.84 10.14
C VAL A 229 5.48 -11.92 10.73
N VAL A 230 6.23 -10.83 10.67
CA VAL A 230 7.64 -10.79 11.07
C VAL A 230 7.91 -9.58 11.95
N ASP A 231 8.67 -9.79 13.03
CA ASP A 231 9.19 -8.72 13.86
C ASP A 231 10.51 -8.21 13.29
N THR A 232 10.61 -6.90 13.14
CA THR A 232 11.78 -6.21 12.57
C THR A 232 12.18 -5.03 13.46
N GLU A 233 13.30 -4.41 13.16
CA GLU A 233 13.79 -3.20 13.84
C GLU A 233 12.84 -2.01 13.68
N VAL A 234 11.95 -2.04 12.67
CA VAL A 234 10.94 -1.00 12.43
C VAL A 234 9.54 -1.40 12.89
N GLY A 235 9.42 -2.52 13.62
CA GLY A 235 8.17 -3.05 14.15
C GLY A 235 7.68 -4.30 13.43
N ARG A 236 6.47 -4.73 13.79
CA ARG A 236 5.84 -5.94 13.26
C ARG A 236 5.18 -5.68 11.90
N ILE A 237 5.53 -6.48 10.90
CA ILE A 237 5.07 -6.33 9.51
C ILE A 237 4.32 -7.57 9.06
N GLY A 238 3.14 -7.40 8.47
CA GLY A 238 2.43 -8.45 7.72
C GLY A 238 2.83 -8.42 6.24
N ILE A 239 3.15 -9.58 5.66
CA ILE A 239 3.62 -9.68 4.27
C ILE A 239 2.53 -10.35 3.43
N GLY A 240 2.13 -9.71 2.33
CA GLY A 240 1.36 -10.35 1.27
C GLY A 240 2.00 -10.04 -0.09
N ILE A 241 1.61 -10.75 -1.13
CA ILE A 241 2.09 -10.47 -2.49
C ILE A 241 0.88 -10.23 -3.40
N CYS A 242 0.83 -9.04 -4.01
CA CYS A 242 -0.07 -8.66 -5.08
C CYS A 242 -1.53 -9.05 -4.86
N TYR A 243 -1.95 -10.19 -5.41
CA TYR A 243 -3.32 -10.69 -5.35
C TYR A 243 -3.81 -10.97 -3.92
N ASP A 244 -2.90 -11.23 -2.98
CA ASP A 244 -3.19 -11.34 -1.55
C ASP A 244 -3.92 -10.09 -1.00
N ILE A 245 -3.67 -8.90 -1.58
CA ILE A 245 -4.36 -7.67 -1.18
C ILE A 245 -5.86 -7.74 -1.43
N ARG A 246 -6.38 -8.65 -2.26
CA ARG A 246 -7.83 -8.77 -2.50
C ARG A 246 -8.59 -9.46 -1.37
N PHE A 247 -7.89 -10.18 -0.49
CA PHE A 247 -8.47 -11.00 0.57
C PHE A 247 -8.37 -10.27 1.91
N GLN A 248 -9.46 -9.61 2.30
CA GLN A 248 -9.49 -8.77 3.51
C GLN A 248 -9.22 -9.58 4.78
N GLU A 249 -9.60 -10.86 4.80
CA GLU A 249 -9.40 -11.78 5.90
C GLU A 249 -7.92 -11.90 6.26
N LEU A 250 -7.04 -11.93 5.25
CA LEU A 250 -5.59 -12.00 5.47
C LEU A 250 -5.07 -10.74 6.18
N ALA A 251 -5.52 -9.56 5.76
CA ALA A 251 -5.17 -8.31 6.44
C ALA A 251 -5.74 -8.22 7.86
N MET A 252 -6.95 -8.74 8.07
CA MET A 252 -7.54 -8.83 9.40
C MET A 252 -6.75 -9.78 10.32
N LEU A 253 -6.21 -10.89 9.78
CA LEU A 253 -5.32 -11.78 10.51
C LEU A 253 -4.01 -11.07 10.88
N TYR A 254 -3.40 -10.32 9.97
CA TYR A 254 -2.20 -9.54 10.26
C TYR A 254 -2.43 -8.49 11.35
N ALA A 255 -3.56 -7.77 11.28
CA ALA A 255 -3.96 -6.85 12.35
C ALA A 255 -4.16 -7.58 13.69
N ALA A 256 -4.84 -8.73 13.68
CA ALA A 256 -5.05 -9.56 14.87
C ALA A 256 -3.76 -10.15 15.44
N ARG A 257 -2.72 -10.32 14.61
CA ARG A 257 -1.37 -10.75 15.01
C ARG A 257 -0.47 -9.59 15.42
N GLY A 258 -1.01 -8.36 15.50
CA GLY A 258 -0.32 -7.19 16.02
C GLY A 258 0.59 -6.48 15.01
N ALA A 259 0.35 -6.63 13.71
CA ALA A 259 1.06 -5.85 12.70
C ALA A 259 0.83 -4.34 12.87
N HIS A 260 1.81 -3.55 12.49
CA HIS A 260 1.74 -2.08 12.38
C HIS A 260 1.64 -1.63 10.92
N LEU A 261 2.30 -2.40 10.05
CA LEU A 261 2.44 -2.16 8.62
C LEU A 261 2.10 -3.44 7.87
N LEU A 262 1.38 -3.31 6.76
CA LEU A 262 1.22 -4.36 5.77
C LEU A 262 2.04 -4.00 4.53
N CYS A 263 2.87 -4.92 4.06
CA CYS A 263 3.64 -4.74 2.83
C CYS A 263 3.11 -5.70 1.76
N TYR A 264 2.76 -5.14 0.60
CA TYR A 264 2.33 -5.87 -0.59
C TYR A 264 3.20 -5.48 -1.80
N PRO A 265 4.37 -6.12 -2.00
CA PRO A 265 4.99 -6.15 -3.32
C PRO A 265 3.97 -6.68 -4.33
N GLY A 266 3.74 -5.98 -5.44
CA GLY A 266 2.73 -6.40 -6.40
C GLY A 266 2.73 -5.68 -7.74
N ALA A 267 2.45 -6.44 -8.80
CA ALA A 267 2.31 -5.93 -10.16
C ALA A 267 0.86 -6.07 -10.62
N PHE A 268 0.02 -5.05 -10.38
CA PHE A 268 -1.31 -5.00 -11.01
C PHE A 268 -1.17 -4.66 -12.49
N ASN A 269 -2.11 -5.11 -13.32
CA ASN A 269 -2.11 -4.82 -14.77
C ASN A 269 -2.93 -3.57 -15.11
N MET A 270 -2.86 -3.14 -16.38
CA MET A 270 -3.59 -2.00 -16.93
C MET A 270 -5.12 -2.11 -16.87
N THR A 271 -5.69 -3.30 -16.65
CA THR A 271 -7.16 -3.47 -16.50
C THR A 271 -7.60 -3.27 -15.06
N THR A 272 -6.88 -3.88 -14.12
CA THR A 272 -7.27 -3.91 -12.70
C THR A 272 -6.62 -2.79 -11.87
N GLY A 273 -5.45 -2.31 -12.29
CA GLY A 273 -4.71 -1.22 -11.65
C GLY A 273 -5.54 0.06 -11.48
N PRO A 274 -6.05 0.66 -12.56
CA PRO A 274 -6.79 1.93 -12.49
C PRO A 274 -8.02 1.90 -11.57
N LEU A 275 -8.65 0.73 -11.42
CA LEU A 275 -9.90 0.58 -10.65
C LEU A 275 -9.66 0.11 -9.22
N HIS A 276 -8.67 -0.76 -9.01
CA HIS A 276 -8.57 -1.52 -7.78
C HIS A 276 -7.29 -1.25 -6.98
N TRP A 277 -6.21 -0.79 -7.60
CA TRP A 277 -4.93 -0.65 -6.91
C TRP A 277 -5.04 0.29 -5.70
N GLU A 278 -5.48 1.54 -5.93
CA GLU A 278 -5.62 2.51 -4.86
C GLU A 278 -6.75 2.17 -3.89
N LEU A 279 -7.88 1.68 -4.41
CA LEU A 279 -9.04 1.33 -3.59
C LEU A 279 -8.68 0.24 -2.56
N LEU A 280 -8.00 -0.82 -3.00
CA LEU A 280 -7.70 -1.96 -2.13
C LEU A 280 -6.70 -1.57 -1.04
N GLN A 281 -5.62 -0.85 -1.37
CA GLN A 281 -4.66 -0.41 -0.35
C GLN A 281 -5.31 0.48 0.72
N ARG A 282 -6.18 1.42 0.31
CA ARG A 282 -6.89 2.30 1.23
C ARG A 282 -7.88 1.53 2.09
N ALA A 283 -8.59 0.56 1.52
CA ALA A 283 -9.47 -0.33 2.27
C ALA A 283 -8.70 -1.14 3.33
N ARG A 284 -7.57 -1.76 2.95
CA ARG A 284 -6.73 -2.51 3.90
C ARG A 284 -6.22 -1.64 5.04
N ALA A 285 -5.82 -0.41 4.75
CA ALA A 285 -5.33 0.55 5.75
C ALA A 285 -6.45 0.99 6.71
N VAL A 286 -7.57 1.47 6.17
CA VAL A 286 -8.63 2.11 6.96
C VAL A 286 -9.42 1.11 7.82
N ASP A 287 -9.69 -0.10 7.30
CA ASP A 287 -10.50 -1.11 7.99
C ASP A 287 -9.72 -1.83 9.10
N ASN A 288 -8.39 -1.89 8.97
CA ASN A 288 -7.51 -2.53 9.94
C ASN A 288 -6.75 -1.53 10.82
N GLN A 289 -6.84 -0.23 10.50
CA GLN A 289 -6.15 0.87 11.20
C GLN A 289 -4.63 0.64 11.23
N LEU A 290 -4.06 0.35 10.06
CA LEU A 290 -2.65 0.06 9.83
C LEU A 290 -2.08 0.93 8.71
N TYR A 291 -0.75 1.06 8.65
CA TYR A 291 -0.10 1.49 7.42
C TYR A 291 -0.15 0.38 6.37
N VAL A 292 -0.20 0.76 5.09
CA VAL A 292 -0.10 -0.17 3.96
C VAL A 292 0.90 0.37 2.96
N ALA A 293 1.91 -0.43 2.62
CA ALA A 293 2.91 -0.13 1.61
C ALA A 293 2.75 -1.11 0.43
N THR A 294 2.63 -0.58 -0.79
CA THR A 294 2.58 -1.37 -2.01
C THR A 294 3.73 -0.98 -2.93
N CYS A 295 4.48 -1.96 -3.43
CA CYS A 295 5.62 -1.70 -4.30
C CYS A 295 5.46 -2.47 -5.61
N SER A 296 5.37 -1.74 -6.72
CA SER A 296 5.13 -2.26 -8.06
C SER A 296 6.36 -2.09 -8.93
N PRO A 297 6.62 -2.97 -9.92
CA PRO A 297 7.58 -2.65 -10.95
C PRO A 297 7.08 -1.46 -11.79
N ALA A 298 8.02 -0.76 -12.42
CA ALA A 298 7.71 0.29 -13.38
C ALA A 298 6.98 -0.28 -14.59
N ARG A 299 6.20 0.55 -15.27
CA ARG A 299 5.45 0.15 -16.45
C ARG A 299 6.39 0.01 -17.64
N ASP A 300 6.44 -1.18 -18.21
CA ASP A 300 7.05 -1.43 -19.53
C ASP A 300 5.97 -1.82 -20.54
N ALA A 301 5.77 -0.98 -21.56
CA ALA A 301 4.80 -1.23 -22.62
C ALA A 301 5.23 -2.35 -23.59
N GLY A 302 6.52 -2.71 -23.61
CA GLY A 302 7.06 -3.83 -24.38
C GLY A 302 7.00 -5.17 -23.66
N ALA A 303 6.70 -5.18 -22.36
CA ALA A 303 6.63 -6.41 -21.57
C ALA A 303 5.35 -7.22 -21.88
N GLY A 304 5.45 -8.55 -21.80
CA GLY A 304 4.29 -9.44 -21.94
C GLY A 304 3.23 -9.24 -20.86
N TYR A 305 3.64 -8.79 -19.67
CA TYR A 305 2.76 -8.34 -18.59
C TYR A 305 3.04 -6.87 -18.28
N ILE A 306 2.11 -5.99 -18.65
CA ILE A 306 2.26 -4.54 -18.48
C ILE A 306 1.78 -4.14 -17.08
N ALA A 307 2.73 -3.81 -16.22
CA ALA A 307 2.46 -3.36 -14.86
C ALA A 307 1.82 -1.96 -14.81
N TRP A 308 0.98 -1.76 -13.80
CA TRP A 308 0.32 -0.49 -13.53
C TRP A 308 1.31 0.56 -13.00
N GLY A 309 2.25 0.16 -12.13
CA GLY A 309 3.12 1.07 -11.39
C GLY A 309 2.44 1.59 -10.11
N HIS A 310 2.61 2.87 -9.82
CA HIS A 310 1.96 3.56 -8.70
C HIS A 310 2.22 2.95 -7.32
N SER A 311 3.48 2.56 -7.05
CA SER A 311 3.94 2.19 -5.70
C SER A 311 3.53 3.26 -4.69
N THR A 312 2.83 2.86 -3.62
CA THR A 312 2.13 3.79 -2.72
C THR A 312 2.32 3.44 -1.25
N LEU A 313 2.48 4.46 -0.41
CA LEU A 313 2.28 4.37 1.04
C LEU A 313 0.93 4.98 1.43
N VAL A 314 0.14 4.22 2.17
CA VAL A 314 -1.15 4.65 2.73
C VAL A 314 -1.09 4.64 4.26
N GLY A 315 -1.60 5.71 4.87
CA GLY A 315 -1.70 5.88 6.32
C GLY A 315 -2.95 5.24 6.93
N PRO A 316 -3.02 5.17 8.27
CA PRO A 316 -4.08 4.46 8.99
C PRO A 316 -5.46 5.13 8.92
N PHE A 317 -5.58 6.37 8.41
CA PHE A 317 -6.85 7.01 8.11
C PHE A 317 -7.34 6.71 6.68
N GLY A 318 -6.57 5.95 5.90
CA GLY A 318 -6.85 5.66 4.49
C GLY A 318 -6.39 6.76 3.54
N GLU A 319 -5.54 7.67 4.01
CA GLU A 319 -4.90 8.74 3.25
C GLU A 319 -3.69 8.23 2.48
N VAL A 320 -3.54 8.64 1.21
CA VAL A 320 -2.33 8.36 0.43
C VAL A 320 -1.25 9.35 0.87
N LEU A 321 -0.17 8.85 1.45
CA LEU A 321 0.92 9.66 1.99
C LEU A 321 2.00 9.96 0.93
N ALA A 322 2.26 8.99 0.06
CA ALA A 322 3.17 9.14 -1.07
C ALA A 322 2.81 8.09 -2.14
N THR A 323 2.88 8.47 -3.41
CA THR A 323 2.65 7.56 -4.54
C THR A 323 3.60 7.92 -5.69
N THR A 324 4.03 6.92 -6.45
CA THR A 324 4.70 7.13 -7.74
C THR A 324 3.67 7.29 -8.87
N GLU A 325 4.16 7.72 -10.02
CA GLU A 325 3.48 7.52 -11.30
C GLU A 325 3.79 6.10 -11.84
N HIS A 326 3.85 5.93 -13.16
CA HIS A 326 4.11 4.65 -13.80
C HIS A 326 5.59 4.41 -14.15
N ASP A 327 6.39 5.47 -14.23
CA ASP A 327 7.82 5.38 -14.51
C ASP A 327 8.62 4.88 -13.32
N GLU A 328 9.86 4.46 -13.57
CA GLU A 328 10.80 4.10 -12.52
C GLU A 328 11.02 5.25 -11.53
N ALA A 329 10.88 4.97 -10.24
CA ALA A 329 11.01 5.97 -9.19
C ALA A 329 11.26 5.34 -7.81
N ILE A 330 11.89 6.10 -6.93
CA ILE A 330 12.02 5.76 -5.50
C ILE A 330 11.33 6.85 -4.69
N ILE A 331 10.26 6.48 -4.00
CA ILE A 331 9.61 7.36 -3.03
C ILE A 331 10.13 7.09 -1.62
N ILE A 332 10.33 8.17 -0.87
CA ILE A 332 10.72 8.14 0.55
C ILE A 332 9.62 8.85 1.32
N ALA A 333 9.01 8.16 2.28
CA ALA A 333 7.94 8.71 3.10
C ALA A 333 8.16 8.34 4.57
N GLU A 334 7.59 9.14 5.47
CA GLU A 334 7.68 8.91 6.92
C GLU A 334 6.50 8.06 7.40
N ILE A 335 6.80 7.05 8.22
CA ILE A 335 5.85 6.31 9.03
C ILE A 335 5.95 6.85 10.46
N ASP A 336 4.80 7.11 11.07
CA ASP A 336 4.67 7.55 12.46
C ASP A 336 3.59 6.74 13.18
N TYR A 337 4.01 5.78 14.01
CA TYR A 337 3.06 4.87 14.65
C TYR A 337 2.15 5.53 15.69
N SER A 338 2.43 6.77 16.12
CA SER A 338 1.45 7.51 16.94
C SER A 338 0.16 7.79 16.16
N GLN A 339 0.19 7.77 14.82
CA GLN A 339 -1.01 7.90 13.99
C GLN A 339 -1.92 6.68 14.07
N ILE A 340 -1.37 5.48 14.27
CA ILE A 340 -2.16 4.26 14.52
C ILE A 340 -2.89 4.38 15.85
N GLU A 341 -2.19 4.81 16.90
CA GLU A 341 -2.75 5.00 18.23
C GLU A 341 -3.88 6.04 18.22
N LEU A 342 -3.62 7.20 17.59
CA LEU A 342 -4.61 8.26 17.41
C LEU A 342 -5.84 7.75 16.65
N ARG A 343 -5.62 7.00 15.56
CA ARG A 343 -6.71 6.43 14.75
C ARG A 343 -7.58 5.47 15.57
N ARG A 344 -6.96 4.59 16.37
CA ARG A 344 -7.65 3.62 17.23
C ARG A 344 -8.36 4.28 18.41
N ALA A 345 -7.82 5.36 18.94
CA ALA A 345 -8.49 6.17 19.97
C ALA A 345 -9.75 6.86 19.43
N ASN A 346 -9.66 7.47 18.24
CA ASN A 346 -10.76 8.20 17.62
C ASN A 346 -11.86 7.29 17.08
N LEU A 347 -11.50 6.11 16.55
CA LEU A 347 -12.43 5.10 16.04
C LEU A 347 -12.07 3.71 16.59
N PRO A 348 -12.55 3.34 17.79
CA PRO A 348 -12.15 2.10 18.46
C PRO A 348 -12.89 0.88 17.89
N LEU A 349 -12.61 0.53 16.63
CA LEU A 349 -13.27 -0.57 15.91
C LEU A 349 -13.20 -1.89 16.67
N GLU A 350 -12.08 -2.16 17.35
CA GLU A 350 -11.87 -3.39 18.13
C GLU A 350 -12.84 -3.53 19.31
N LYS A 351 -13.34 -2.42 19.86
CA LYS A 351 -14.34 -2.44 20.94
C LYS A 351 -15.77 -2.60 20.43
N GLN A 352 -15.96 -2.55 19.12
CA GLN A 352 -17.28 -2.48 18.47
C GLN A 352 -17.58 -3.72 17.61
N ARG A 353 -16.59 -4.62 17.43
CA ARG A 353 -16.81 -5.87 16.67
C ARG A 353 -17.83 -6.76 17.38
N ARG A 354 -18.74 -7.36 16.59
CA ARG A 354 -19.83 -8.21 17.08
C ARG A 354 -19.45 -9.68 17.05
N GLY A 355 -18.58 -10.07 17.98
CA GLY A 355 -18.09 -11.45 18.13
C GLY A 355 -19.16 -12.49 18.44
N ASP A 356 -20.32 -12.01 18.89
CA ASP A 356 -21.54 -12.78 19.09
C ASP A 356 -22.28 -13.10 17.78
N LEU A 357 -22.01 -12.37 16.69
CA LEU A 357 -22.65 -12.56 15.38
C LEU A 357 -21.70 -13.14 14.33
N TYR A 358 -20.44 -12.74 14.37
CA TYR A 358 -19.42 -13.20 13.42
C TYR A 358 -18.05 -13.27 14.07
N GLN A 359 -17.20 -14.17 13.57
CA GLN A 359 -15.83 -14.34 14.05
C GLN A 359 -14.87 -14.48 12.89
N LEU A 360 -13.69 -13.86 13.04
CA LEU A 360 -12.52 -14.20 12.23
C LEU A 360 -11.76 -15.34 12.93
N VAL A 361 -11.59 -16.47 12.25
CA VAL A 361 -10.89 -17.64 12.80
C VAL A 361 -9.50 -17.76 12.16
N ASP A 362 -8.46 -17.56 12.97
CA ASP A 362 -7.07 -17.86 12.62
C ASP A 362 -6.80 -19.34 12.88
N VAL A 363 -7.03 -20.16 11.85
CA VAL A 363 -6.95 -21.63 11.93
C VAL A 363 -5.54 -22.09 12.32
N GLN A 364 -4.50 -21.40 11.83
CA GLN A 364 -3.12 -21.77 12.12
C GLN A 364 -2.78 -21.49 13.59
N ARG A 365 -3.09 -20.28 14.09
CA ARG A 365 -2.80 -19.93 15.48
C ARG A 365 -3.65 -20.72 16.47
N SER A 366 -4.88 -21.05 16.11
CA SER A 366 -5.77 -21.89 16.93
C SER A 366 -5.23 -23.29 17.16
N LYS A 367 -4.43 -23.84 16.22
CA LYS A 367 -3.81 -25.17 16.37
C LYS A 367 -2.51 -25.15 17.17
N SER A 368 -1.93 -23.97 17.39
CA SER A 368 -0.64 -23.79 18.09
C SER A 368 -0.79 -23.40 19.57
N GLN A 369 -2.02 -23.13 20.02
CA GLN A 369 -2.39 -22.93 21.43
C GLN A 369 -3.03 -24.21 21.96
#